data_AF-A0A6V7KTC6-F1
#
_entry.id   AF-A0A6V7KTC6-F1
#
_cell.length_a   1.000
_cell.length_b   1.000
_cell.length_c   1.000
_cell.angle_alpha   90.00
_cell.angle_beta   90.00
_cell.angle_gamma   90.00
#
_symmetry.space_group_name_H-M   'P 1'
#
loop_
_entity.id
_entity.type
_entity.pdbx_description
1 polymer ?
#
loop_
_entity_poly.entity_id
_entity_poly.type
_entity_poly.pdbx_seq_one_letter_code
_entity_poly.pdbx_strand_id
1 'polypeptide(L)'
;PTLELLKQLFTRQNTDGDMFVVAALRYWCRDYEDKLAELLANLLSTRYPATSPNKRKRAGAKQNQQATGPPTGEQVLSHLDQLRQHCRASADLQLYQSENMQKALQQAQAATTDSLRKSYGDLFALAEANEENESPPITSSRRHGGNSKGYKKVGASTRERSATKRPPPRDRGTESSEQSSE
;
A
#
# COMPACT_ATOMS: atom_id res chain seq x y z
N PRO A 1 2.00 3.03 27.56
CA PRO A 1 1.81 4.21 26.68
C PRO A 1 0.32 4.57 26.55
N THR A 2 0.00 5.83 26.19
CA THR A 2 -1.35 6.29 25.80
C THR A 2 -1.30 6.92 24.41
N LEU A 3 -2.45 6.99 23.73
CA LEU A 3 -2.53 7.61 22.39
C LEU A 3 -2.12 9.08 22.40
N GLU A 4 -2.51 9.82 23.44
CA GLU A 4 -2.17 11.24 23.55
C GLU A 4 -0.68 11.46 23.73
N LEU A 5 -0.03 10.64 24.57
CA LEU A 5 1.42 10.69 24.73
C LEU A 5 2.15 10.38 23.43
N LEU A 6 1.68 9.39 22.65
CA LEU A 6 2.25 9.08 21.35
C LEU A 6 2.09 10.23 20.36
N LYS A 7 0.94 10.89 20.30
CA LYS A 7 0.76 12.09 19.46
C LYS A 7 1.79 13.16 19.81
N GLN A 8 1.93 13.48 21.11
CA GLN A 8 2.90 14.47 21.59
C GLN A 8 4.35 14.04 21.33
N LEU A 9 4.65 12.74 21.41
CA LEU A 9 5.98 12.21 21.15
C LEU A 9 6.34 12.35 19.66
N PHE A 10 5.38 12.11 18.77
CA PHE A 10 5.56 12.08 17.32
C PHE A 10 5.50 13.46 16.65
N THR A 11 5.05 14.50 17.35
CA THR A 11 5.16 15.89 16.86
C THR A 11 6.58 16.44 16.97
N ARG A 12 7.46 15.77 17.74
CA ARG A 12 8.88 16.12 17.82
C ARG A 12 9.53 16.01 16.46
N GLN A 13 10.47 16.91 16.19
CA GLN A 13 11.30 16.85 14.99
C GLN A 13 12.23 15.65 15.08
N ASN A 14 12.31 14.89 13.99
CA ASN A 14 13.29 13.82 13.87
C ASN A 14 14.65 14.47 13.55
N THR A 15 15.48 14.64 14.57
CA THR A 15 16.80 15.30 14.47
C THR A 15 17.88 14.24 14.57
N ASP A 16 18.92 14.33 13.73
CA ASP A 16 20.05 13.40 13.78
C ASP A 16 20.66 13.34 15.19
N GLY A 17 20.71 12.13 15.75
CA GLY A 17 21.19 11.88 17.11
C GLY A 17 20.16 12.04 18.23
N ASP A 18 18.93 12.53 17.96
CA ASP A 18 17.84 12.49 18.95
C ASP A 18 17.28 11.06 19.04
N MET A 19 17.67 10.38 20.12
CA MET A 19 17.24 9.02 20.43
C MET A 19 16.05 8.97 21.39
N PHE A 20 15.47 10.12 21.79
CA PHE A 20 14.43 10.16 22.80
C PHE A 20 13.18 9.36 22.38
N VAL A 21 12.69 9.58 21.16
CA VAL A 21 11.51 8.89 20.63
C VAL A 21 11.79 7.39 20.51
N VAL A 22 12.93 7.03 19.92
CA VAL A 22 13.36 5.63 19.77
C VAL A 22 13.49 4.95 21.12
N ALA A 23 14.16 5.56 22.10
CA ALA A 23 14.35 4.99 23.43
C ALA A 23 13.03 4.80 24.18
N ALA A 24 12.11 5.76 24.09
CA ALA A 24 10.78 5.65 24.69
C ALA A 24 9.97 4.51 24.07
N LEU A 25 9.98 4.40 22.74
CA LEU A 25 9.31 3.33 22.01
C LEU A 25 9.91 1.95 22.36
N ARG A 26 11.24 1.82 22.37
CA ARG A 26 11.93 0.59 22.76
C ARG A 26 11.62 0.16 24.19
N TYR A 27 11.56 1.12 25.10
CA TYR A 27 11.16 0.83 26.48
C TYR A 27 9.75 0.24 26.54
N TRP A 28 8.80 0.81 25.79
CA TRP A 28 7.43 0.29 25.75
C TRP A 28 7.28 -1.04 25.00
N CYS A 29 8.16 -1.36 24.04
CA CYS A 29 8.15 -2.68 23.40
C CYS A 29 8.41 -3.83 24.39
N ARG A 30 9.05 -3.57 25.55
CA ARG A 30 9.36 -4.65 26.52
C ARG A 30 8.13 -5.20 27.23
N ASP A 31 7.25 -4.31 27.70
CA ASP A 31 6.13 -4.67 28.58
C ASP A 31 4.75 -4.36 27.97
N TYR A 32 4.71 -3.56 26.91
CA TYR A 32 3.48 -3.01 26.33
C TYR A 32 3.45 -3.14 24.80
N GLU A 33 4.10 -4.16 24.25
CA GLU A 33 4.26 -4.34 22.80
C GLU A 33 2.92 -4.32 22.05
N ASP A 34 1.99 -5.21 22.41
CA ASP A 34 0.68 -5.35 21.75
C ASP A 34 -0.09 -4.02 21.75
N LYS A 35 -0.13 -3.38 22.92
CA LYS A 35 -0.80 -2.09 23.11
C LYS A 35 -0.11 -0.98 22.31
N LEU A 36 1.21 -1.00 22.23
CA LEU A 36 1.97 -0.03 21.44
C LEU A 36 1.67 -0.22 19.95
N ALA A 37 1.63 -1.46 19.46
CA ALA A 37 1.33 -1.81 18.08
C ALA A 37 -0.06 -1.30 17.68
N GLU A 38 -1.07 -1.57 18.51
CA GLU A 38 -2.43 -1.09 18.32
C GLU A 38 -2.49 0.45 18.27
N LEU A 39 -1.83 1.13 19.21
CA LEU A 39 -1.84 2.59 19.26
C LEU A 39 -1.13 3.22 18.05
N LEU A 40 -0.01 2.65 17.61
CA LEU A 40 0.73 3.11 16.44
C LEU A 40 -0.05 2.84 15.14
N ALA A 41 -0.70 1.67 15.04
CA ALA A 41 -1.54 1.31 13.90
C ALA A 41 -2.70 2.30 13.77
N ASN A 42 -3.40 2.54 14.88
CA ASN A 42 -4.47 3.54 14.95
C ASN A 42 -3.97 4.93 14.58
N LEU A 43 -2.80 5.33 15.09
CA LEU A 43 -2.21 6.62 14.74
C LEU A 43 -1.95 6.71 13.23
N LEU A 44 -1.31 5.70 12.63
CA LEU A 44 -0.97 5.68 11.21
C LEU A 44 -2.21 5.62 10.30
N SER A 45 -3.18 4.76 10.59
CA SER A 45 -4.43 4.65 9.83
C SER A 45 -5.24 5.95 9.84
N THR A 46 -5.19 6.74 10.92
CA THR A 46 -5.84 8.07 10.94
C THR A 46 -5.15 9.08 10.01
N ARG A 47 -3.87 8.88 9.68
CA ARG A 47 -3.11 9.74 8.76
C ARG A 47 -3.32 9.35 7.30
N TYR A 48 -3.60 8.08 7.06
CA TYR A 48 -3.79 7.51 5.73
C TYR A 48 -5.17 6.85 5.62
N PRO A 49 -6.30 7.58 5.70
CA PRO A 49 -7.64 6.99 5.69
C PRO A 49 -7.89 6.16 4.42
N ALA A 50 -8.61 5.04 4.55
CA ALA A 50 -8.87 4.08 3.46
C ALA A 50 -9.84 4.60 2.37
N THR A 51 -10.30 5.85 2.44
CA THR A 51 -11.26 6.41 1.49
C THR A 51 -10.59 7.14 0.33
N SER A 52 -11.16 6.97 -0.87
CA SER A 52 -10.64 7.52 -2.13
C SER A 52 -10.37 9.04 -2.05
N PRO A 53 -9.28 9.56 -2.68
CA PRO A 53 -8.89 10.98 -2.62
C PRO A 53 -9.88 11.98 -3.25
N ASN A 54 -11.00 11.52 -3.81
CA ASN A 54 -11.70 12.29 -4.85
C ASN A 54 -12.73 13.33 -4.36
N LYS A 55 -12.72 13.72 -3.08
CA LYS A 55 -13.48 14.89 -2.60
C LYS A 55 -12.75 15.63 -1.49
N ARG A 56 -11.65 16.33 -1.82
CA ARG A 56 -11.40 17.73 -1.40
C ARG A 56 -10.03 18.20 -1.92
N LYS A 57 -10.11 19.09 -2.90
CA LYS A 57 -9.03 20.01 -3.27
C LYS A 57 -8.85 21.02 -2.12
N ARG A 58 -7.59 21.38 -1.83
CA ARG A 58 -7.03 22.30 -0.78
C ARG A 58 -6.68 21.56 0.52
N ALA A 59 -5.43 21.53 0.97
CA ALA A 59 -4.48 22.64 0.97
C ALA A 59 -3.06 22.20 0.56
N GLY A 60 -2.42 23.02 -0.27
CA GLY A 60 -0.99 23.00 -0.44
C GLY A 60 -0.27 23.50 0.82
N ALA A 61 0.89 22.90 1.06
CA ALA A 61 2.08 23.43 1.71
C ALA A 61 1.93 24.72 2.54
N LYS A 62 2.22 24.61 3.84
CA LYS A 62 3.36 25.34 4.43
C LYS A 62 4.04 24.45 5.48
N GLN A 63 5.19 23.91 5.07
CA GLN A 63 6.31 23.56 5.95
C GLN A 63 6.54 24.78 6.88
N ASN A 64 6.67 24.55 8.18
CA ASN A 64 6.92 25.55 9.24
C ASN A 64 5.72 26.16 9.99
N GLN A 65 4.76 25.33 10.44
CA GLN A 65 3.93 25.71 11.60
C GLN A 65 4.23 24.79 12.78
N GLN A 66 4.37 25.47 13.92
CA GLN A 66 4.77 24.98 15.23
C GLN A 66 3.97 23.74 15.69
N ALA A 67 4.60 22.99 16.58
CA ALA A 67 4.26 21.67 17.09
C ALA A 67 2.95 21.58 17.93
N THR A 68 1.86 22.20 17.48
CA THR A 68 0.57 22.24 18.19
C THR A 68 -0.54 21.45 17.51
N GLY A 69 -0.27 20.83 16.36
CA GLY A 69 -1.19 19.94 15.65
C GLY A 69 -0.86 18.45 15.88
N PRO A 70 -1.79 17.53 15.58
CA PRO A 70 -1.48 16.10 15.60
C PRO A 70 -0.37 15.79 14.58
N PRO A 71 0.50 14.79 14.83
CA PRO A 71 1.65 14.50 13.96
C PRO A 71 1.19 14.23 12.53
N THR A 72 1.98 14.61 11.53
CA THR A 72 1.69 14.31 10.13
C THR A 72 1.94 12.82 9.83
N GLY A 73 1.37 12.29 8.74
CA GLY A 73 1.64 10.92 8.32
C GLY A 73 3.12 10.67 8.07
N GLU A 74 3.80 11.63 7.46
CA GLU A 74 5.25 11.58 7.22
C GLU A 74 6.07 11.59 8.52
N GLN A 75 5.68 12.39 9.53
CA GLN A 75 6.33 12.35 10.85
C GLN A 75 6.20 10.97 11.49
N VAL A 76 5.02 10.35 11.37
CA VAL A 76 4.80 8.98 11.86
C VAL A 76 5.67 7.97 11.14
N LEU A 77 5.71 8.00 9.81
CA LEU A 77 6.59 7.11 9.03
C LEU A 77 8.07 7.33 9.36
N SER A 78 8.50 8.58 9.52
CA SER A 78 9.89 8.92 9.84
C SER A 78 10.33 8.32 11.18
N HIS A 79 9.52 8.48 12.24
CA HIS A 79 9.82 7.91 13.56
C HIS A 79 9.74 6.38 13.56
N LEU A 80 8.81 5.79 12.80
CA LEU A 80 8.71 4.33 12.66
C LEU A 80 9.91 3.74 11.91
N ASP A 81 10.40 4.41 10.86
CA ASP A 81 11.60 3.93 10.16
C ASP A 81 12.86 4.10 11.03
N GLN A 82 12.96 5.21 11.78
CA GLN A 82 14.04 5.40 12.74
C GLN A 82 14.06 4.28 13.80
N LEU A 83 12.90 3.93 14.37
CA LEU A 83 12.79 2.80 15.31
C LEU A 83 13.28 1.49 14.67
N ARG A 84 12.85 1.19 13.43
CA ARG A 84 13.29 0.01 12.68
C ARG A 84 14.81 -0.03 12.54
N GLN A 85 15.43 1.08 12.14
CA GLN A 85 16.88 1.15 11.93
C GLN A 85 17.68 0.88 13.21
N HIS A 86 17.15 1.25 14.39
CA HIS A 86 17.79 1.08 15.69
C HIS A 86 17.42 -0.22 16.44
N CYS A 87 16.42 -0.94 15.96
CA CYS A 87 15.96 -2.22 16.53
C CYS A 87 16.33 -3.39 15.61
N ARG A 88 17.59 -3.55 15.19
CA ARG A 88 17.97 -4.60 14.23
C ARG A 88 17.91 -6.04 14.77
N ALA A 89 17.75 -6.24 16.07
CA ALA A 89 17.57 -7.56 16.66
C ALA A 89 16.10 -7.99 16.53
N SER A 90 15.82 -9.19 15.99
CA SER A 90 14.47 -9.69 15.70
C SER A 90 13.51 -9.75 16.90
N ALA A 91 14.01 -9.72 18.12
CA ALA A 91 13.19 -9.68 19.34
C ALA A 91 12.53 -8.30 19.57
N ASP A 92 13.14 -7.21 19.11
CA ASP A 92 12.64 -5.84 19.32
C ASP A 92 11.66 -5.38 18.20
N LEU A 93 11.47 -6.20 17.15
CA LEU A 93 10.68 -5.87 15.94
C LEU A 93 9.37 -6.66 15.80
N GLN A 94 8.99 -7.46 16.79
CA GLN A 94 7.72 -8.21 16.76
C GLN A 94 6.51 -7.28 16.64
N LEU A 95 6.64 -6.03 17.12
CA LEU A 95 5.70 -4.93 16.90
C LEU A 95 5.25 -4.79 15.43
N TYR A 96 6.18 -4.88 14.48
CA TYR A 96 5.89 -4.73 13.06
C TYR A 96 5.16 -5.95 12.49
N GLN A 97 5.26 -7.13 13.11
CA GLN A 97 4.57 -8.36 12.70
C GLN A 97 3.11 -8.40 13.20
N SER A 98 2.71 -7.49 14.10
CA SER A 98 1.32 -7.41 14.54
C SER A 98 0.37 -7.11 13.36
N GLU A 99 -0.76 -7.82 13.31
CA GLU A 99 -1.75 -7.71 12.22
C GLU A 99 -2.23 -6.26 12.02
N ASN A 100 -2.41 -5.54 13.13
CA ASN A 100 -2.85 -4.15 13.14
C ASN A 100 -1.82 -3.24 12.43
N MET A 101 -0.54 -3.46 12.72
CA MET A 101 0.56 -2.70 12.13
C MET A 101 0.74 -3.00 10.66
N GLN A 102 0.69 -4.27 10.29
CA GLN A 102 0.76 -4.76 8.91
C GLN A 102 -0.31 -4.08 8.04
N LYS A 103 -1.58 -4.12 8.46
CA LYS A 103 -2.69 -3.46 7.77
C LYS A 103 -2.50 -1.95 7.66
N ALA A 104 -2.05 -1.30 8.74
CA ALA A 104 -1.83 0.14 8.75
C ALA A 104 -0.68 0.56 7.81
N LEU A 105 0.40 -0.23 7.74
CA LEU A 105 1.53 0.01 6.83
C LEU A 105 1.13 -0.17 5.37
N GLN A 106 0.38 -1.23 5.03
CA GLN A 106 -0.16 -1.44 3.69
C GLN A 106 -1.09 -0.30 3.27
N GLN A 107 -1.98 0.13 4.18
CA GLN A 107 -2.86 1.26 3.97
C GLN A 107 -2.08 2.57 3.72
N ALA A 108 -1.02 2.82 4.49
CA ALA A 108 -0.15 3.96 4.30
C ALA A 108 0.62 3.90 2.96
N GLN A 109 1.14 2.72 2.59
CA GLN A 109 1.85 2.50 1.33
C GLN A 109 0.96 2.78 0.11
N ALA A 110 -0.31 2.35 0.15
CA ALA A 110 -1.28 2.58 -0.92
C ALA A 110 -1.67 4.06 -1.07
N ALA A 111 -1.73 4.79 0.05
CA ALA A 111 -2.16 6.19 0.08
C ALA A 111 -1.02 7.22 -0.07
N THR A 112 0.24 6.80 0.03
CA THR A 112 1.40 7.70 -0.03
C THR A 112 1.91 7.95 -1.46
N THR A 113 2.82 8.91 -1.64
CA THR A 113 3.42 9.26 -2.93
C THR A 113 4.61 8.36 -3.28
N ASP A 114 5.02 8.32 -4.55
CA ASP A 114 6.20 7.54 -4.97
C ASP A 114 7.49 7.97 -4.27
N SER A 115 7.63 9.25 -3.96
CA SER A 115 8.77 9.78 -3.21
C SER A 115 8.85 9.18 -1.80
N LEU A 116 7.73 9.12 -1.08
CA LEU A 116 7.68 8.54 0.26
C LEU A 116 7.83 7.01 0.23
N ARG A 117 7.29 6.33 -0.79
CA ARG A 117 7.54 4.89 -1.00
C ARG A 117 9.02 4.60 -1.19
N LYS A 118 9.75 5.46 -1.91
CA LYS A 118 11.20 5.33 -2.10
C LYS A 118 11.97 5.59 -0.80
N SER A 119 11.58 6.58 -0.01
CA SER A 119 12.25 6.92 1.26
C SER A 119 12.05 5.88 2.35
N TYR A 120 10.85 5.30 2.43
CA TYR A 120 10.46 4.35 3.48
C TYR A 120 10.24 2.93 2.95
N GLY A 121 10.88 2.57 1.83
CA GLY A 121 10.68 1.28 1.15
C GLY A 121 10.98 0.09 2.04
N ASP A 122 12.10 0.14 2.78
CA ASP A 122 12.46 -0.91 3.74
C ASP A 122 11.42 -1.09 4.85
N LEU A 123 10.77 -0.01 5.28
CA LEU A 123 9.71 -0.05 6.29
C LEU A 123 8.45 -0.72 5.72
N PHE A 124 8.07 -0.38 4.48
CA PHE A 124 6.93 -1.00 3.81
C PHE A 124 7.17 -2.46 3.42
N ALA A 125 8.41 -2.85 3.11
CA ALA A 125 8.76 -4.25 2.83
C ALA A 125 8.48 -5.18 4.02
N LEU A 126 8.53 -4.67 5.25
CA LEU A 126 8.11 -5.43 6.45
C LEU A 126 6.64 -5.84 6.40
N ALA A 127 5.81 -5.07 5.69
CA ALA A 127 4.39 -5.34 5.53
C ALA A 127 4.07 -6.36 4.42
N GLU A 128 5.01 -6.57 3.49
CA GLU A 128 4.90 -7.51 2.38
C GLU A 128 5.39 -8.91 2.78
N ALA A 129 6.45 -8.98 3.61
CA ALA A 129 7.03 -10.24 4.06
C ALA A 129 6.09 -11.11 4.92
N ASN A 130 5.06 -10.52 5.54
CA ASN A 130 4.09 -11.27 6.33
C ASN A 130 3.07 -12.02 5.45
N GLU A 131 2.72 -11.51 4.27
CA GLU A 131 1.80 -12.19 3.34
C GLU A 131 2.42 -13.45 2.73
N GLU A 132 3.75 -13.47 2.56
CA GLU A 132 4.46 -14.65 2.03
C GLU A 132 4.60 -15.79 3.07
N ASN A 133 4.53 -15.46 4.36
CA ASN A 133 4.55 -16.47 5.45
C ASN A 133 3.16 -17.05 5.76
N GLU A 134 2.07 -16.43 5.25
CA GLU A 134 0.77 -17.06 5.20
C GLU A 134 0.77 -18.09 4.06
N SER A 135 0.93 -19.37 4.41
CA SER A 135 0.78 -20.48 3.46
C SER A 135 -0.48 -20.25 2.63
N PRO A 136 -0.43 -20.40 1.29
CA PRO A 136 -1.60 -20.15 0.46
C PRO A 136 -2.77 -20.97 1.01
N PRO A 137 -4.00 -20.42 1.09
CA PRO A 137 -5.14 -21.21 1.47
C PRO A 137 -5.16 -22.39 0.50
N ILE A 138 -4.98 -23.60 1.05
CA ILE A 138 -5.18 -24.86 0.36
C ILE A 138 -6.62 -24.80 -0.16
N THR A 139 -6.77 -24.30 -1.37
CA THR A 139 -8.00 -24.39 -2.12
C THR A 139 -8.22 -25.88 -2.27
N SER A 140 -9.07 -26.42 -1.40
CA SER A 140 -9.50 -27.80 -1.49
C SER A 140 -10.10 -27.95 -2.88
N SER A 141 -9.29 -28.48 -3.78
CA SER A 141 -9.64 -28.78 -5.14
C SER A 141 -10.69 -29.87 -5.03
N ARG A 142 -11.97 -29.48 -4.92
CA ARG A 142 -13.09 -30.41 -5.07
C ARG A 142 -13.02 -30.93 -6.49
N ARG A 143 -12.36 -32.08 -6.58
CA ARG A 143 -12.13 -32.86 -7.78
C ARG A 143 -13.43 -32.98 -8.56
N HIS A 144 -13.32 -32.61 -9.83
CA HIS A 144 -14.19 -33.11 -10.88
C HIS A 144 -14.15 -34.65 -10.84
N GLY A 145 -15.31 -35.26 -10.59
CA GLY A 145 -15.52 -36.71 -10.67
C GLY A 145 -16.86 -36.93 -11.35
N GLY A 146 -16.82 -37.13 -12.66
CA GLY A 146 -18.01 -37.33 -13.48
C GLY A 146 -18.72 -38.64 -13.16
N ASN A 147 -20.03 -38.67 -13.39
CA ASN A 147 -20.71 -39.93 -13.69
C ASN A 147 -21.83 -39.68 -14.70
N SER A 148 -21.64 -40.28 -15.88
CA SER A 148 -22.56 -40.34 -16.99
C SER A 148 -23.79 -41.20 -16.69
N LYS A 149 -24.99 -40.72 -17.04
CA LYS A 149 -26.10 -41.58 -17.50
C LYS A 149 -27.14 -40.75 -18.26
N GLY A 150 -27.19 -40.97 -19.57
CA GLY A 150 -28.09 -40.24 -20.48
C GLY A 150 -29.51 -40.78 -20.51
N TYR A 151 -30.42 -40.00 -21.09
CA TYR A 151 -31.59 -40.47 -21.85
C TYR A 151 -32.03 -39.38 -22.85
N LYS A 152 -32.54 -39.86 -23.99
CA LYS A 152 -32.92 -39.24 -25.28
C LYS A 152 -33.90 -38.05 -25.14
N LYS A 153 -34.10 -37.12 -26.09
CA LYS A 153 -34.58 -37.32 -27.48
C LYS A 153 -34.64 -35.98 -28.27
N VAL A 154 -34.18 -36.04 -29.53
CA VAL A 154 -34.60 -35.40 -30.83
C VAL A 154 -35.16 -33.98 -30.95
N GLY A 155 -34.62 -33.27 -31.96
CA GLY A 155 -35.29 -32.20 -32.72
C GLY A 155 -34.42 -31.62 -33.85
N ALA A 156 -34.65 -32.11 -35.07
CA ALA A 156 -34.18 -31.66 -36.41
C ALA A 156 -34.30 -30.13 -36.65
N SER A 157 -33.72 -29.44 -37.65
CA SER A 157 -32.82 -29.63 -38.80
C SER A 157 -32.59 -28.23 -39.43
N THR A 158 -31.67 -28.14 -40.41
CA THR A 158 -31.42 -27.08 -41.42
C THR A 158 -30.31 -26.06 -41.07
N ARG A 159 -29.09 -26.15 -41.67
CA ARG A 159 -28.66 -25.80 -43.05
C ARG A 159 -28.53 -24.28 -43.22
N GLU A 160 -27.52 -23.64 -43.80
CA GLU A 160 -26.15 -23.87 -44.31
C GLU A 160 -25.64 -22.45 -44.71
N ARG A 161 -24.30 -22.26 -44.80
CA ARG A 161 -23.58 -21.44 -45.83
C ARG A 161 -23.79 -19.91 -45.89
N SER A 162 -22.83 -19.02 -46.16
CA SER A 162 -21.47 -19.07 -46.74
C SER A 162 -20.69 -17.79 -46.42
N ALA A 163 -19.36 -17.87 -46.65
CA ALA A 163 -18.34 -16.84 -46.85
C ALA A 163 -18.80 -15.52 -47.54
N THR A 164 -18.09 -14.37 -47.52
CA THR A 164 -16.72 -14.17 -48.04
C THR A 164 -16.27 -12.69 -47.88
N LYS A 165 -14.95 -12.47 -47.78
CA LYS A 165 -14.13 -11.35 -48.34
C LYS A 165 -14.14 -9.93 -47.72
N ARG A 166 -12.95 -9.56 -47.18
CA ARG A 166 -12.37 -8.21 -47.07
C ARG A 166 -11.93 -7.66 -48.45
N PRO A 167 -11.87 -6.32 -48.62
CA PRO A 167 -10.63 -5.65 -49.08
C PRO A 167 -10.30 -4.31 -48.33
N PRO A 168 -9.13 -3.66 -48.59
CA PRO A 168 -8.34 -2.85 -47.63
C PRO A 168 -8.50 -1.32 -47.72
N PRO A 169 -7.85 -0.52 -46.82
CA PRO A 169 -7.80 0.94 -46.90
C PRO A 169 -6.87 1.42 -48.02
N ARG A 170 -7.23 2.54 -48.64
CA ARG A 170 -6.64 3.09 -49.87
C ARG A 170 -5.82 4.35 -49.51
N ASP A 171 -4.53 4.33 -49.81
CA ASP A 171 -3.64 5.49 -49.84
C ASP A 171 -4.02 6.48 -50.95
N ARG A 172 -3.84 7.78 -50.69
CA ARG A 172 -3.68 8.81 -51.73
C ARG A 172 -2.84 9.97 -51.20
N GLY A 173 -1.60 10.10 -51.72
CA GLY A 173 -0.81 11.35 -51.71
C GLY A 173 -1.50 12.45 -52.55
N THR A 174 -1.06 13.70 -52.62
CA THR A 174 0.29 14.27 -52.82
C THR A 174 0.13 15.81 -52.87
N GLU A 175 1.12 16.58 -52.39
CA GLU A 175 1.59 17.94 -52.81
C GLU A 175 2.11 18.72 -51.58
N SER A 176 3.17 19.54 -51.57
CA SER A 176 4.17 19.99 -52.53
C SER A 176 5.36 20.55 -51.71
N SER A 177 6.59 20.39 -52.20
CA SER A 177 7.80 21.02 -51.66
C SER A 177 8.10 22.37 -52.34
N GLU A 178 8.94 23.17 -51.66
CA GLU A 178 9.91 24.19 -52.15
C GLU A 178 9.50 25.67 -52.34
N GLN A 179 10.06 26.56 -51.47
CA GLN A 179 10.80 27.83 -51.73
C GLN A 179 10.87 28.63 -50.41
N SER A 180 11.91 29.36 -50.01
CA SER A 180 13.18 29.80 -50.58
C SER A 180 14.10 30.22 -49.42
N SER A 181 15.42 30.04 -49.57
CA SER A 181 16.45 30.65 -48.72
C SER A 181 17.40 31.43 -49.62
N GLU A 182 17.37 32.75 -49.50
CA GLU A 182 18.48 33.72 -49.68
C GLU A 182 17.96 35.12 -49.37
#